data_AF-A0A821HNS3-F1
#
_entry.id   AF-A0A821HNS3-F1
#
_cell.length_a   1.000
_cell.length_b   1.000
_cell.length_c   1.000
_cell.angle_alpha   90.00
_cell.angle_beta   90.00
_cell.angle_gamma   90.00
#
_symmetry.space_group_name_H-M   'P 1'
#
loop_
_entity.id
_entity.type
_entity.pdbx_description
1 polymer ?
#
loop_
_entity_poly.entity_id
_entity_poly.type
_entity_poly.pdbx_seq_one_letter_code
_entity_poly.pdbx_strand_id
1 'polypeptide(L)'
;LSSGVDNDDNENKKKSLSKSLDDWRRCFTRTKSECQYIELNENNEHDEKDEPVSILRLFQFANAFDWIMMCTATFFIIIHGCCILANLFLYGRLTGLFATESYDNNCKDSNQNATASIHRKNAFLRGIELQAFGNAQPHKLRNDSGIIASSSLSRSQFVLRDNVMTLVYWLFVIGVVEFLAASIDTFLWNWTIKKQTYRMSVSLFKSLAQRRIPYLDSHQAIQLNAKLFDNIAKIEKGIGIEFLILIATITGIFGCLITSFAVNWKLTMVMLFLIPLVIGSSLVFSKLTANETVYELKTYAKAGQIVQEAFSSL
;
A
#
# COMPACT_ATOMS: atom_id res chain seq x y z
N LEU A 1 -11.98 -82.87 42.08
CA LEU A 1 -11.47 -81.60 42.64
C LEU A 1 -11.04 -80.59 41.54
N SER A 2 -11.59 -80.64 40.32
CA SER A 2 -11.19 -79.71 39.25
C SER A 2 -12.29 -79.52 38.19
N SER A 3 -13.49 -79.12 38.60
CA SER A 3 -14.57 -78.73 37.67
C SER A 3 -15.39 -77.52 38.11
N GLY A 4 -14.98 -76.86 39.21
CA GLY A 4 -15.68 -75.70 39.78
C GLY A 4 -14.96 -74.36 39.59
N VAL A 5 -13.68 -74.38 39.19
CA VAL A 5 -12.86 -73.15 39.05
C VAL A 5 -13.03 -72.51 37.66
N ASP A 6 -13.26 -73.30 36.61
CA ASP A 6 -13.37 -72.78 35.23
C ASP A 6 -14.69 -72.03 34.94
N ASN A 7 -15.75 -72.25 35.73
CA ASN A 7 -17.05 -71.59 35.51
C ASN A 7 -17.07 -70.15 36.06
N ASP A 8 -16.45 -69.90 37.22
CA ASP A 8 -16.40 -68.56 37.82
C ASP A 8 -15.52 -67.60 37.00
N ASP A 9 -14.40 -68.08 36.43
CA ASP A 9 -13.53 -67.26 35.58
C ASP A 9 -14.20 -66.86 34.26
N ASN A 10 -15.03 -67.74 33.69
CA ASN A 10 -15.73 -67.46 32.44
C ASN A 10 -16.91 -66.48 32.64
N GLU A 11 -17.57 -66.54 33.79
CA GLU A 11 -18.63 -65.60 34.15
C GLU A 11 -18.10 -64.19 34.47
N ASN A 12 -16.97 -64.10 35.18
CA ASN A 12 -16.28 -62.83 35.43
C ASN A 12 -15.76 -62.19 34.13
N LYS A 13 -15.24 -62.99 33.20
CA LYS A 13 -14.79 -62.49 31.89
C LYS A 13 -15.96 -61.92 31.07
N LYS A 14 -17.12 -62.58 31.08
CA LYS A 14 -18.36 -62.08 30.45
C LYS A 14 -18.86 -60.77 31.07
N LYS A 15 -18.84 -60.65 32.41
CA LYS A 15 -19.19 -59.40 33.11
C LYS A 15 -18.22 -58.25 32.80
N SER A 16 -16.93 -58.53 32.63
CA SER A 16 -15.95 -57.51 32.24
C SER A 16 -16.17 -57.01 30.80
N LEU A 17 -16.50 -57.93 29.88
CA LEU A 17 -16.79 -57.63 28.48
C LEU A 17 -18.10 -56.86 28.32
N SER A 18 -19.14 -57.22 29.07
CA SER A 18 -20.41 -56.48 29.06
C SER A 18 -20.22 -55.07 29.59
N LYS A 19 -19.47 -54.89 30.68
CA LYS A 19 -19.16 -53.57 31.24
C LYS A 19 -18.35 -52.70 30.27
N SER A 20 -17.35 -53.28 29.60
CA SER A 20 -16.57 -52.58 28.56
C SER A 20 -17.43 -52.20 27.35
N LEU A 21 -18.37 -53.05 26.95
CA LEU A 21 -19.32 -52.77 25.87
C LEU A 21 -20.31 -51.67 26.26
N ASP A 22 -20.79 -51.65 27.50
CA ASP A 22 -21.70 -50.64 28.00
C ASP A 22 -21.03 -49.28 28.18
N ASP A 23 -19.74 -49.25 28.57
CA ASP A 23 -18.92 -48.03 28.60
C ASP A 23 -18.64 -47.52 27.18
N TRP A 24 -18.35 -48.41 26.23
CA TRP A 24 -18.25 -48.05 24.81
C TRP A 24 -19.55 -47.49 24.26
N ARG A 25 -20.68 -48.11 24.58
CA ARG A 25 -22.01 -47.71 24.10
C ARG A 25 -22.44 -46.36 24.69
N ARG A 26 -22.11 -46.08 25.96
CA ARG A 26 -22.30 -44.77 26.60
C ARG A 26 -21.40 -43.68 26.02
N CYS A 27 -20.13 -44.02 25.73
CA CYS A 27 -19.22 -43.07 25.09
C CYS A 27 -19.74 -42.71 23.69
N PHE A 28 -20.11 -43.72 22.88
CA PHE A 28 -20.62 -43.54 21.53
C PHE A 28 -21.93 -42.75 21.48
N THR A 29 -22.86 -42.99 22.40
CA THR A 29 -24.11 -42.22 22.49
C THR A 29 -23.88 -40.78 22.91
N ARG A 30 -22.94 -40.52 23.82
CA ARG A 30 -22.56 -39.15 24.20
C ARG A 30 -21.91 -38.38 23.05
N THR A 31 -21.05 -39.05 22.28
CA THR A 31 -20.43 -38.47 21.08
C THR A 31 -21.47 -38.18 20.00
N LYS A 32 -22.42 -39.09 19.78
CA LYS A 32 -23.51 -38.89 18.83
C LYS A 32 -24.38 -37.69 19.22
N SER A 33 -24.71 -37.54 20.50
CA SER A 33 -25.44 -36.35 20.98
C SER A 33 -24.62 -35.06 20.89
N GLU A 34 -23.30 -35.10 21.12
CA GLU A 34 -22.42 -33.92 20.96
C GLU A 34 -22.30 -33.52 19.48
N CYS A 35 -22.15 -34.47 18.53
CA CYS A 35 -22.13 -34.18 17.09
C CYS A 35 -23.48 -33.67 16.58
N GLN A 36 -24.60 -34.23 17.07
CA GLN A 36 -25.94 -33.80 16.68
C GLN A 36 -26.29 -32.41 17.22
N TYR A 37 -25.70 -31.98 18.34
CA TYR A 37 -25.80 -30.61 18.84
C TYR A 37 -25.00 -29.62 17.97
N ILE A 38 -23.87 -30.06 17.41
CA ILE A 38 -23.04 -29.26 16.48
C ILE A 38 -23.76 -29.08 15.14
N GLU A 39 -24.34 -30.13 14.54
CA GLU A 39 -25.13 -30.04 13.30
C GLU A 39 -26.38 -29.15 13.44
N LEU A 40 -27.05 -29.16 14.60
CA LEU A 40 -28.23 -28.33 14.85
C LEU A 40 -27.88 -26.84 15.04
N ASN A 41 -26.67 -26.53 15.52
CA ASN A 41 -26.20 -25.16 15.66
C ASN A 41 -25.70 -24.58 14.32
N GLU A 42 -25.19 -25.44 13.42
CA GLU A 42 -24.63 -25.04 12.12
C GLU A 42 -25.71 -24.71 11.07
N ASN A 43 -26.89 -25.34 11.13
CA ASN A 43 -28.02 -24.97 10.26
C ASN A 43 -28.57 -23.54 10.51
N ASN A 44 -28.20 -22.91 11.62
CA ASN A 44 -28.49 -21.50 11.90
C ASN A 44 -27.35 -20.54 11.49
N GLU A 45 -26.18 -21.05 11.07
CA GLU A 45 -24.96 -20.25 10.87
C GLU A 45 -24.84 -19.68 9.45
N HIS A 46 -25.68 -20.12 8.50
CA HIS A 46 -25.67 -19.61 7.12
C HIS A 46 -26.19 -18.17 6.96
N ASP A 47 -26.68 -17.54 8.03
CA ASP A 47 -27.12 -16.14 8.10
C ASP A 47 -26.47 -15.36 9.28
N GLU A 48 -25.36 -15.85 9.85
CA GLU A 48 -24.69 -15.13 10.94
C GLU A 48 -23.80 -14.01 10.38
N LYS A 49 -24.19 -12.76 10.62
CA LYS A 49 -23.35 -11.58 10.31
C LYS A 49 -22.11 -11.68 11.18
N ASP A 50 -20.96 -12.01 10.59
CA ASP A 50 -19.66 -12.02 11.27
C ASP A 50 -19.49 -10.75 12.12
N GLU A 51 -19.53 -10.88 13.45
CA GLU A 51 -19.35 -9.73 14.33
C GLU A 51 -17.91 -9.20 14.18
N PRO A 52 -17.71 -7.91 13.83
CA PRO A 52 -16.38 -7.38 13.63
C PRO A 52 -15.62 -7.35 14.96
N VAL A 53 -14.51 -8.08 15.02
CA VAL A 53 -13.60 -8.02 16.16
C VAL A 53 -12.89 -6.67 16.22
N SER A 54 -12.77 -6.12 17.43
CA SER A 54 -11.99 -4.90 17.67
C SER A 54 -10.53 -5.07 17.22
N ILE A 55 -10.01 -4.07 16.50
CA ILE A 55 -8.64 -4.03 15.98
C ILE A 55 -7.61 -4.21 17.11
N LEU A 56 -7.90 -3.72 18.32
CA LEU A 56 -6.98 -3.84 19.46
C LEU A 56 -6.88 -5.28 19.99
N ARG A 57 -7.96 -6.06 19.91
CA ARG A 57 -7.91 -7.50 20.27
C ARG A 57 -7.03 -8.30 19.33
N LEU A 58 -6.83 -7.82 18.11
CA LEU A 58 -5.94 -8.43 17.13
C LEU A 58 -4.48 -8.41 17.61
N PHE A 59 -4.10 -7.41 18.41
CA PHE A 59 -2.76 -7.24 18.99
C PHE A 59 -2.58 -7.88 20.37
N GLN A 60 -3.54 -8.66 20.86
CA GLN A 60 -3.47 -9.26 22.21
C GLN A 60 -2.30 -10.26 22.39
N PHE A 61 -1.75 -10.80 21.30
CA PHE A 61 -0.62 -11.74 21.33
C PHE A 61 0.76 -11.04 21.29
N ALA A 62 0.79 -9.71 21.19
CA ALA A 62 2.02 -8.92 21.15
C ALA A 62 2.59 -8.71 22.56
N ASN A 63 3.89 -8.96 22.73
CA ASN A 63 4.61 -8.66 23.97
C ASN A 63 4.93 -7.16 24.08
N ALA A 64 5.39 -6.71 25.26
CA ALA A 64 5.90 -5.34 25.46
C ALA A 64 7.03 -4.96 24.47
N PHE A 65 7.94 -5.90 24.17
CA PHE A 65 8.99 -5.69 23.17
C PHE A 65 8.42 -5.51 21.75
N ASP A 66 7.36 -6.24 21.42
CA ASP A 66 6.71 -6.17 20.10
C ASP A 66 6.01 -4.81 19.94
N TRP A 67 5.39 -4.32 21.01
CA TRP A 67 4.84 -2.96 21.07
C TRP A 67 5.89 -1.88 20.85
N ILE A 68 7.07 -1.99 21.50
CA ILE A 68 8.16 -1.03 21.29
C ILE A 68 8.59 -1.04 19.82
N MET A 69 8.81 -2.22 19.23
CA MET A 69 9.21 -2.35 17.82
C MET A 69 8.16 -1.74 16.89
N MET A 70 6.87 -1.98 17.15
CA MET A 70 5.77 -1.39 16.38
C MET A 70 5.74 0.14 16.50
N CYS A 71 5.85 0.69 17.70
CA CYS A 71 5.89 2.13 17.90
C CYS A 71 7.09 2.77 17.20
N THR A 72 8.28 2.13 17.27
CA THR A 72 9.45 2.62 16.55
C THR A 72 9.27 2.57 15.04
N ALA A 73 8.71 1.49 14.49
CA ALA A 73 8.39 1.42 13.07
C ALA A 73 7.35 2.48 12.65
N THR A 74 6.33 2.73 13.48
CA THR A 74 5.35 3.80 13.23
C THR A 74 5.98 5.20 13.28
N PHE A 75 7.03 5.40 14.07
CA PHE A 75 7.77 6.66 14.03
C PHE A 75 8.55 6.83 12.72
N PHE A 76 9.24 5.77 12.25
CA PHE A 76 9.99 5.80 10.99
C PHE A 76 9.09 5.92 9.76
N ILE A 77 7.91 5.29 9.73
CA ILE A 77 6.95 5.43 8.62
C ILE A 77 6.39 6.86 8.51
N ILE A 78 6.22 7.56 9.64
CA ILE A 78 5.81 8.97 9.64
C ILE A 78 6.92 9.85 9.05
N ILE A 79 8.19 9.58 9.42
CA ILE A 79 9.34 10.27 8.84
C ILE A 79 9.42 10.02 7.34
N HIS A 80 9.32 8.76 6.90
CA HIS A 80 9.29 8.38 5.49
C HIS A 80 8.16 9.10 4.73
N GLY A 81 6.95 9.11 5.27
CA GLY A 81 5.83 9.87 4.72
C GLY A 81 6.12 11.37 4.59
N CYS A 82 6.77 11.98 5.59
CA CYS A 82 7.17 13.39 5.53
C CYS A 82 8.31 13.66 4.54
N CYS A 83 9.26 12.73 4.37
CA CYS A 83 10.36 12.83 3.41
C CYS A 83 9.83 12.87 1.97
N ILE A 84 8.86 12.03 1.62
CA ILE A 84 8.20 12.05 0.30
C ILE A 84 7.63 13.46 0.01
N LEU A 85 7.00 14.08 1.00
CA LEU A 85 6.43 15.42 0.87
C LEU A 85 7.50 16.51 0.75
N ALA A 86 8.57 16.41 1.56
CA ALA A 86 9.70 17.32 1.48
C ALA A 86 10.36 17.25 0.10
N ASN A 87 10.55 16.04 -0.44
CA ASN A 87 11.09 15.84 -1.79
C ASN A 87 10.23 16.54 -2.84
N LEU A 88 8.90 16.36 -2.79
CA LEU A 88 7.98 17.04 -3.72
C LEU A 88 8.15 18.57 -3.68
N PHE A 89 8.32 19.14 -2.49
CA PHE A 89 8.55 20.58 -2.33
C PHE A 89 9.90 21.02 -2.91
N LEU A 90 10.98 20.27 -2.67
CA LEU A 90 12.30 20.55 -3.26
C LEU A 90 12.26 20.45 -4.79
N TYR A 91 11.59 19.44 -5.34
CA TYR A 91 11.38 19.31 -6.79
C TYR A 91 10.66 20.53 -7.36
N GLY A 92 9.62 21.04 -6.69
CA GLY A 92 8.93 22.27 -7.11
C GLY A 92 9.87 23.48 -7.21
N ARG A 93 10.80 23.66 -6.24
CA ARG A 93 11.80 24.72 -6.29
C ARG A 93 12.82 24.52 -7.41
N LEU A 94 13.27 23.28 -7.59
CA LEU A 94 14.20 22.92 -8.65
C LEU A 94 13.60 23.21 -10.04
N THR A 95 12.35 22.80 -10.27
CA THR A 95 11.63 23.12 -11.52
C THR A 95 11.45 24.62 -11.72
N GLY A 96 11.19 25.39 -10.65
CA GLY A 96 11.11 26.85 -10.72
C GLY A 96 12.41 27.52 -11.19
N LEU A 97 13.56 27.01 -10.73
CA LEU A 97 14.88 27.50 -11.17
C LEU A 97 15.12 27.20 -12.65
N PHE A 98 14.84 25.97 -13.10
CA PHE A 98 14.98 25.60 -14.51
C PHE A 98 14.02 26.36 -15.43
N ALA A 99 12.80 26.63 -14.96
CA ALA A 99 11.83 27.43 -15.69
C ALA A 99 12.32 28.87 -15.89
N THR A 100 12.92 29.46 -14.84
CA THR A 100 13.49 30.81 -14.90
C THR A 100 14.72 30.86 -15.82
N GLU A 101 15.58 29.85 -15.75
CA GLU A 101 16.73 29.72 -16.66
C GLU A 101 16.29 29.63 -18.13
N SER A 102 15.30 28.78 -18.40
CA SER A 102 14.74 28.59 -19.75
C SER A 102 14.13 29.89 -20.28
N TYR A 103 13.42 30.64 -19.42
CA TYR A 103 12.85 31.93 -19.77
C TYR A 103 13.93 32.97 -20.10
N ASP A 104 14.96 33.08 -19.26
CA ASP A 104 16.07 34.02 -19.46
C ASP A 104 16.87 33.74 -20.73
N ASN A 105 17.11 32.47 -21.05
CA ASN A 105 17.82 32.08 -22.26
C ASN A 105 17.02 32.44 -23.52
N ASN A 106 15.70 32.20 -23.52
CA ASN A 106 14.83 32.58 -24.63
C ASN A 106 14.77 34.10 -24.84
N CYS A 107 14.72 34.87 -23.75
CA CYS A 107 14.72 36.34 -23.83
C CYS A 107 16.02 36.87 -24.45
N LYS A 108 17.18 36.27 -24.12
CA LYS A 108 18.48 36.63 -24.70
C LYS A 108 18.53 36.35 -26.20
N ASP A 109 18.09 35.16 -26.63
CA ASP A 109 18.07 34.79 -28.04
C ASP A 109 17.14 35.71 -28.84
N SER A 110 15.95 36.01 -28.30
CA SER A 110 15.00 36.95 -28.90
C SER A 110 15.59 38.36 -29.04
N ASN A 111 16.22 38.88 -27.98
CA ASN A 111 16.84 40.20 -28.00
C ASN A 111 18.03 40.25 -28.98
N GLN A 112 18.86 39.20 -29.01
CA GLN A 112 20.00 39.13 -29.94
C GLN A 112 19.53 39.09 -31.40
N ASN A 113 18.48 38.33 -31.70
CA ASN A 113 17.85 38.29 -33.02
C ASN A 113 17.24 39.64 -33.42
N ALA A 114 16.56 40.34 -32.50
CA ALA A 114 16.03 41.68 -32.72
C ALA A 114 17.15 42.70 -33.00
N THR A 115 18.23 42.65 -32.21
CA THR A 115 19.40 43.54 -32.36
C THR A 115 20.08 43.31 -33.71
N ALA A 116 20.25 42.04 -34.13
CA ALA A 116 20.81 41.68 -35.43
C ALA A 116 19.92 42.10 -36.62
N SER A 117 18.60 42.12 -36.42
CA SER A 117 17.64 42.63 -37.41
C SER A 117 17.74 44.16 -37.57
N ILE A 118 17.79 44.88 -36.45
CA ILE A 118 17.99 46.35 -36.44
C ILE A 118 19.33 46.72 -37.08
N HIS A 119 20.41 46.02 -36.75
CA HIS A 119 21.71 46.26 -37.36
C HIS A 119 21.71 46.03 -38.87
N ARG A 120 21.04 44.98 -39.36
CA ARG A 120 20.89 44.75 -40.81
C ARG A 120 20.09 45.85 -41.49
N LYS A 121 18.99 46.32 -40.89
CA LYS A 121 18.19 47.43 -41.42
C LYS A 121 18.97 48.75 -41.45
N ASN A 122 19.70 49.06 -40.38
CA ASN A 122 20.50 50.29 -40.29
C ASN A 122 21.71 50.25 -41.24
N ALA A 123 22.32 49.08 -41.44
CA ALA A 123 23.39 48.91 -42.44
C ALA A 123 22.85 49.06 -43.87
N PHE A 124 21.65 48.54 -44.16
CA PHE A 124 20.98 48.73 -45.44
C PHE A 124 20.66 50.20 -45.71
N LEU A 125 20.09 50.92 -44.74
CA LEU A 125 19.80 52.35 -44.86
C LEU A 125 21.06 53.21 -45.02
N ARG A 126 22.15 52.90 -44.29
CA ARG A 126 23.45 53.56 -44.48
C ARG A 126 24.07 53.30 -45.86
N GLY A 127 23.86 52.11 -46.41
CA GLY A 127 24.28 51.78 -47.77
C GLY A 127 23.58 52.65 -48.82
N ILE A 128 22.30 52.96 -48.59
CA ILE A 128 21.52 53.89 -49.42
C ILE A 128 21.99 55.34 -49.23
N GLU A 129 22.25 55.79 -47.99
CA GLU A 129 22.78 57.14 -47.70
C GLU A 129 24.16 57.38 -48.32
N LEU A 130 25.06 56.39 -48.29
CA LEU A 130 26.41 56.50 -48.86
C LEU A 130 26.42 56.59 -50.38
N GLN A 131 25.36 56.15 -51.06
CA GLN A 131 25.19 56.33 -52.51
C GLN A 131 24.60 57.70 -52.86
N ALA A 132 23.97 58.40 -51.91
CA ALA A 132 23.33 59.70 -52.10
C ALA A 132 24.21 60.89 -51.69
N PHE A 133 25.08 60.75 -50.68
CA PHE A 133 25.97 61.81 -50.21
C PHE A 133 27.39 61.28 -49.96
N GLY A 134 28.29 61.52 -50.92
CA GLY A 134 29.70 61.15 -50.82
C GLY A 134 30.50 62.05 -49.87
N ASN A 135 30.32 61.87 -48.55
CA ASN A 135 31.33 62.09 -47.51
C ASN A 135 30.70 62.01 -46.11
N ALA A 136 30.86 60.87 -45.42
CA ALA A 136 30.71 60.81 -43.96
C ALA A 136 31.58 59.69 -43.37
N GLN A 137 32.49 60.05 -42.46
CA GLN A 137 33.29 59.09 -41.69
C GLN A 137 32.42 58.30 -40.69
N PRO A 138 32.63 56.98 -40.54
CA PRO A 138 31.85 56.20 -39.58
C PRO A 138 32.36 56.44 -38.15
N HIS A 139 31.58 57.17 -37.35
CA HIS A 139 31.72 57.21 -35.89
C HIS A 139 31.53 55.79 -35.31
N LYS A 140 32.57 55.28 -34.64
CA LYS A 140 32.55 54.02 -33.89
C LYS A 140 31.58 54.13 -32.71
N LEU A 141 30.39 53.55 -32.84
CA LEU A 141 29.52 53.25 -31.71
C LEU A 141 30.22 52.19 -30.85
N ARG A 142 30.76 52.63 -29.71
CA ARG A 142 31.35 51.79 -28.66
C ARG A 142 30.27 50.84 -28.13
N ASN A 143 30.54 49.54 -28.22
CA ASN A 143 29.66 48.46 -27.79
C ASN A 143 29.76 48.21 -26.27
N ASP A 144 29.50 49.24 -25.45
CA ASP A 144 29.59 49.13 -23.98
C ASP A 144 28.48 48.25 -23.38
N SER A 145 27.37 48.06 -24.11
CA SER A 145 26.28 47.16 -23.74
C SER A 145 26.68 45.68 -23.75
N GLY A 146 27.67 45.27 -24.56
CA GLY A 146 28.13 43.88 -24.65
C GLY A 146 28.96 43.40 -23.45
N ILE A 147 29.75 44.29 -22.83
CA ILE A 147 30.61 43.96 -21.68
C ILE A 147 29.81 43.96 -20.36
N ILE A 148 28.80 44.83 -20.23
CA ILE A 148 27.88 44.83 -19.08
C ILE A 148 26.92 43.63 -19.16
N ALA A 149 26.48 43.24 -20.36
CA ALA A 149 25.67 42.04 -20.57
C ALA A 149 26.45 40.75 -20.28
N SER A 150 27.72 40.64 -20.68
CA SER A 150 28.51 39.43 -20.45
C SER A 150 28.93 39.24 -18.98
N SER A 151 29.16 40.32 -18.25
CA SER A 151 29.50 40.29 -16.81
C SER A 151 28.29 40.05 -15.90
N SER A 152 27.11 40.57 -16.26
CA SER A 152 25.86 40.25 -15.55
C SER A 152 25.39 38.81 -15.83
N LEU A 153 25.62 38.31 -17.05
CA LEU A 153 25.29 36.94 -17.47
C LEU A 153 26.13 35.87 -16.77
N SER A 154 27.43 36.11 -16.58
CA SER A 154 28.31 35.17 -15.86
C SER A 154 27.98 35.11 -14.38
N ARG A 155 27.61 36.24 -13.77
CA ARG A 155 27.20 36.30 -12.35
C ARG A 155 25.86 35.61 -12.09
N SER A 156 24.86 35.77 -12.96
CA SER A 156 23.57 35.07 -12.81
C SER A 156 23.70 33.56 -13.03
N GLN A 157 24.51 33.14 -14.00
CA GLN A 157 24.83 31.73 -14.24
C GLN A 157 25.58 31.08 -13.06
N PHE A 158 26.48 31.80 -12.40
CA PHE A 158 27.20 31.30 -11.22
C PHE A 158 26.27 31.11 -10.01
N VAL A 159 25.46 32.13 -9.68
CA VAL A 159 24.50 32.08 -8.56
C VAL A 159 23.44 30.99 -8.77
N LEU A 160 22.98 30.79 -10.01
CA LEU A 160 22.03 29.73 -10.35
C LEU A 160 22.63 28.34 -10.13
N ARG A 161 23.88 28.10 -10.60
CA ARG A 161 24.57 26.82 -10.41
C ARG A 161 24.75 26.48 -8.94
N ASP A 162 25.14 27.45 -8.11
CA ASP A 162 25.31 27.22 -6.66
C ASP A 162 23.98 26.87 -5.98
N ASN A 163 22.89 27.55 -6.34
CA ASN A 163 21.55 27.25 -5.83
C ASN A 163 21.05 25.86 -6.25
N VAL A 164 21.25 25.50 -7.52
CA VAL A 164 20.87 24.18 -8.04
C VAL A 164 21.69 23.08 -7.37
N MET A 165 23.01 23.24 -7.24
CA MET A 165 23.87 22.27 -6.57
C MET A 165 23.52 22.10 -5.09
N THR A 166 23.17 23.18 -4.40
CA THR A 166 22.69 23.13 -3.02
C THR A 166 21.40 22.32 -2.91
N LEU A 167 20.42 22.53 -3.80
CA LEU A 167 19.17 21.77 -3.81
C LEU A 167 19.40 20.29 -4.14
N VAL A 168 20.29 19.98 -5.09
CA VAL A 168 20.65 18.60 -5.45
C VAL A 168 21.30 17.89 -4.27
N TYR A 169 22.18 18.56 -3.51
CA TYR A 169 22.75 18.01 -2.29
C TYR A 169 21.66 17.68 -1.25
N TRP A 170 20.70 18.59 -1.02
CA TRP A 170 19.58 18.32 -0.11
C TRP A 170 18.70 17.15 -0.59
N LEU A 171 18.41 17.05 -1.88
CA LEU A 171 17.68 15.91 -2.46
C LEU A 171 18.41 14.58 -2.22
N PHE A 172 19.74 14.58 -2.39
CA PHE A 172 20.54 13.39 -2.12
C PHE A 172 20.49 12.97 -0.65
N VAL A 173 20.67 13.93 0.28
CA VAL A 173 20.62 13.65 1.72
C VAL A 173 19.25 13.14 2.14
N ILE A 174 18.15 13.78 1.69
CA ILE A 174 16.79 13.34 2.01
C ILE A 174 16.51 11.96 1.42
N GLY A 175 16.96 11.67 0.20
CA GLY A 175 16.80 10.36 -0.43
C GLY A 175 17.50 9.23 0.34
N VAL A 176 18.71 9.48 0.85
CA VAL A 176 19.42 8.50 1.70
C VAL A 176 18.67 8.28 3.02
N VAL A 177 18.19 9.35 3.65
CA VAL A 177 17.41 9.26 4.91
C VAL A 177 16.09 8.50 4.68
N GLU A 178 15.40 8.78 3.59
CA GLU A 178 14.15 8.11 3.20
C GLU A 178 14.38 6.62 2.96
N PHE A 179 15.43 6.26 2.19
CA PHE A 179 15.77 4.86 1.94
C PHE A 179 16.06 4.08 3.22
N LEU A 180 16.81 4.69 4.15
CA LEU A 180 17.11 4.07 5.45
C LEU A 180 15.86 3.95 6.31
N ALA A 181 15.04 4.99 6.40
CA ALA A 181 13.79 4.97 7.16
C ALA A 181 12.82 3.90 6.64
N ALA A 182 12.63 3.83 5.31
CA ALA A 182 11.77 2.86 4.62
C ALA A 182 12.27 1.41 4.70
N SER A 183 13.58 1.22 4.86
CA SER A 183 14.16 -0.10 5.09
C SER A 183 13.92 -0.55 6.53
N ILE A 184 14.12 0.36 7.48
CA ILE A 184 14.02 0.11 8.92
C ILE A 184 12.56 -0.15 9.31
N ASP A 185 11.62 0.72 8.96
CA ASP A 185 10.20 0.56 9.32
C ASP A 185 9.60 -0.77 8.81
N THR A 186 9.82 -1.09 7.54
CA THR A 186 9.33 -2.28 6.86
C THR A 186 9.95 -3.54 7.45
N PHE A 187 11.24 -3.50 7.80
CA PHE A 187 11.91 -4.62 8.44
C PHE A 187 11.38 -4.88 9.85
N LEU A 188 11.33 -3.85 10.70
CA LEU A 188 10.85 -3.98 12.08
C LEU A 188 9.40 -4.45 12.15
N TRP A 189 8.55 -3.91 11.27
CA TRP A 189 7.15 -4.29 11.23
C TRP A 189 6.96 -5.73 10.76
N ASN A 190 7.56 -6.12 9.63
CA ASN A 190 7.46 -7.49 9.13
C ASN A 190 8.00 -8.51 10.12
N TRP A 191 9.09 -8.19 10.82
CA TRP A 191 9.62 -9.03 11.88
C TRP A 191 8.58 -9.24 13.01
N THR A 192 7.95 -8.16 13.45
CA THR A 192 6.97 -8.20 14.54
C THR A 192 5.72 -8.97 14.14
N ILE A 193 5.20 -8.74 12.94
CA ILE A 193 4.02 -9.45 12.41
C ILE A 193 4.29 -10.95 12.28
N LYS A 194 5.41 -11.36 11.67
CA LYS A 194 5.76 -12.78 11.56
C LYS A 194 5.83 -13.47 12.93
N LYS A 195 6.43 -12.79 13.91
CA LYS A 195 6.51 -13.30 15.28
C LYS A 195 5.13 -13.39 15.95
N GLN A 196 4.26 -12.42 15.73
CA GLN A 196 2.90 -12.42 16.25
C GLN A 196 2.05 -13.51 15.61
N THR A 197 2.08 -13.64 14.29
CA THR A 197 1.40 -14.70 13.54
C THR A 197 1.86 -16.08 14.00
N TYR A 198 3.17 -16.28 14.18
CA TYR A 198 3.69 -17.54 14.71
C TYR A 198 3.09 -17.89 16.09
N ARG A 199 2.96 -16.92 16.99
CA ARG A 199 2.33 -17.12 18.31
C ARG A 199 0.85 -17.45 18.20
N MET A 200 0.13 -16.80 17.28
CA MET A 200 -1.27 -17.11 16.99
C MET A 200 -1.41 -18.56 16.52
N SER A 201 -0.57 -18.98 15.56
CA SER A 201 -0.58 -20.36 15.03
C SER A 201 -0.25 -21.40 16.10
N VAL A 202 0.72 -21.13 16.97
CA VAL A 202 1.06 -22.03 18.09
C VAL A 202 -0.09 -22.12 19.10
N SER A 203 -0.72 -21.01 19.45
CA SER A 203 -1.88 -21.00 20.35
C SER A 203 -3.07 -21.75 19.76
N LEU A 204 -3.31 -21.60 18.45
CA LEU A 204 -4.33 -22.32 17.73
C LEU A 204 -4.04 -23.83 17.74
N PHE A 205 -2.82 -24.23 17.36
CA PHE A 205 -2.42 -25.64 17.36
C PHE A 205 -2.54 -26.28 18.75
N LYS A 206 -2.12 -25.57 19.81
CA LYS A 206 -2.27 -26.02 21.20
C LYS A 206 -3.74 -26.24 21.58
N SER A 207 -4.62 -25.34 21.16
CA SER A 207 -6.06 -25.44 21.41
C SER A 207 -6.69 -26.61 20.64
N LEU A 208 -6.24 -26.86 19.40
CA LEU A 208 -6.69 -27.99 18.60
C LEU A 208 -6.24 -29.34 19.15
N ALA A 209 -5.00 -29.43 19.63
CA ALA A 209 -4.44 -30.66 20.22
C ALA A 209 -5.15 -31.09 21.52
N GLN A 210 -5.82 -30.18 22.21
CA GLN A 210 -6.58 -30.45 23.44
C GLN A 210 -8.04 -30.88 23.17
N ARG A 211 -8.50 -30.85 21.92
CA ARG A 211 -9.87 -31.29 21.55
C ARG A 211 -9.95 -32.82 21.45
N ARG A 212 -11.15 -33.37 21.65
CA ARG A 212 -11.39 -34.83 21.65
C ARG A 212 -11.22 -35.43 20.25
N ILE A 213 -10.73 -36.67 20.14
CA ILE A 213 -10.51 -37.39 18.86
C ILE A 213 -11.78 -37.43 17.98
N PRO A 214 -13.00 -37.68 18.51
CA PRO A 214 -14.19 -37.69 17.66
C PRO A 214 -14.55 -36.33 17.06
N TYR A 215 -14.13 -35.23 17.69
CA TYR A 215 -14.28 -33.90 17.11
C TYR A 215 -13.31 -33.72 15.94
N LEU A 216 -12.07 -34.20 16.07
CA LEU A 216 -11.04 -34.01 15.05
C LEU A 216 -11.30 -34.82 13.77
N ASP A 217 -11.95 -35.98 13.89
CA ASP A 217 -12.33 -36.83 12.75
C ASP A 217 -13.62 -36.37 12.04
N SER A 218 -14.31 -35.34 12.54
CA SER A 218 -15.50 -34.82 11.88
C SER A 218 -15.10 -34.02 10.62
N HIS A 219 -15.82 -34.24 9.51
CA HIS A 219 -15.54 -33.54 8.26
C HIS A 219 -15.64 -32.01 8.41
N GLN A 220 -16.60 -31.56 9.23
CA GLN A 220 -16.77 -30.15 9.61
C GLN A 220 -15.56 -29.60 10.38
N ALA A 221 -14.97 -30.36 11.32
CA ALA A 221 -13.81 -29.89 12.06
C ALA A 221 -12.58 -29.72 11.16
N ILE A 222 -12.38 -30.59 10.18
CA ILE A 222 -11.29 -30.47 9.21
C ILE A 222 -11.44 -29.17 8.39
N GLN A 223 -12.65 -28.92 7.86
CA GLN A 223 -12.93 -27.70 7.11
C GLN A 223 -12.78 -26.44 7.98
N LEU A 224 -13.29 -26.46 9.21
CA LEU A 224 -13.17 -25.35 10.14
C LEU A 224 -11.71 -25.06 10.49
N ASN A 225 -10.91 -26.09 10.74
CA ASN A 225 -9.48 -25.92 11.03
C ASN A 225 -8.74 -25.28 9.86
N ALA A 226 -9.01 -25.72 8.62
CA ALA A 226 -8.46 -25.09 7.43
C ALA A 226 -8.87 -23.61 7.32
N LYS A 227 -10.16 -23.30 7.51
CA LYS A 227 -10.68 -21.93 7.52
C LYS A 227 -10.01 -21.06 8.59
N LEU A 228 -9.71 -21.60 9.77
CA LEU A 228 -9.03 -20.87 10.84
C LEU A 228 -7.59 -20.49 10.46
N PHE A 229 -6.84 -21.40 9.81
CA PHE A 229 -5.50 -21.09 9.32
C PHE A 229 -5.55 -20.05 8.19
N ASP A 230 -6.50 -20.16 7.27
CA ASP A 230 -6.73 -19.14 6.23
C ASP A 230 -7.06 -17.78 6.83
N ASN A 231 -7.87 -17.74 7.89
CA ASN A 231 -8.20 -16.51 8.60
C ASN A 231 -6.96 -15.90 9.28
N ILE A 232 -6.07 -16.72 9.88
CA ILE A 232 -4.79 -16.23 10.41
C ILE A 232 -3.92 -15.62 9.30
N ALA A 233 -3.83 -16.27 8.14
CA ALA A 233 -3.07 -15.74 7.00
C ALA A 233 -3.64 -14.42 6.46
N LYS A 234 -4.98 -14.29 6.42
CA LYS A 234 -5.65 -13.02 6.07
C LYS A 234 -5.36 -11.92 7.09
N ILE A 235 -5.32 -12.27 8.38
CA ILE A 235 -4.94 -11.34 9.45
C ILE A 235 -3.48 -10.90 9.29
N GLU A 236 -2.56 -11.84 9.06
CA GLU A 236 -1.13 -11.52 8.81
C GLU A 236 -0.99 -10.52 7.67
N LYS A 237 -1.70 -10.76 6.56
CA LYS A 237 -1.71 -9.83 5.42
C LYS A 237 -2.31 -8.48 5.80
N GLY A 238 -3.46 -8.45 6.47
CA GLY A 238 -4.15 -7.21 6.83
C GLY A 238 -3.34 -6.31 7.77
N ILE A 239 -2.64 -6.89 8.74
CA ILE A 239 -1.78 -6.13 9.67
C ILE A 239 -0.36 -5.94 9.11
N GLY A 240 0.02 -6.66 8.05
CA GLY A 240 1.36 -6.67 7.47
C GLY A 240 1.79 -5.36 6.80
N ILE A 241 2.25 -5.45 5.57
CA ILE A 241 2.75 -4.30 4.83
C ILE A 241 1.63 -3.33 4.43
N GLU A 242 0.42 -3.85 4.22
CA GLU A 242 -0.77 -3.08 3.87
C GLU A 242 -1.13 -2.07 4.96
N PHE A 243 -0.96 -2.43 6.23
CA PHE A 243 -1.19 -1.51 7.35
C PHE A 243 -0.15 -0.38 7.41
N LEU A 244 1.11 -0.68 7.08
CA LEU A 244 2.17 0.34 6.96
C LEU A 244 1.83 1.34 5.86
N ILE A 245 1.45 0.84 4.69
CA ILE A 245 1.04 1.66 3.56
C ILE A 245 -0.15 2.53 3.94
N LEU A 246 -1.12 2.01 4.70
CA LEU A 246 -2.25 2.78 5.20
C LEU A 246 -1.79 3.94 6.11
N ILE A 247 -0.90 3.70 7.08
CA ILE A 247 -0.38 4.76 7.95
C ILE A 247 0.40 5.80 7.16
N ALA A 248 1.27 5.36 6.24
CA ALA A 248 2.04 6.23 5.36
C ALA A 248 1.11 7.10 4.50
N THR A 249 0.06 6.51 3.94
CA THR A 249 -0.91 7.21 3.08
C THR A 249 -1.70 8.24 3.88
N ILE A 250 -2.15 7.91 5.09
CA ILE A 250 -2.84 8.86 5.96
C ILE A 250 -1.92 10.04 6.30
N THR A 251 -0.70 9.76 6.73
CA THR A 251 0.31 10.79 7.05
C THR A 251 0.62 11.65 5.82
N GLY A 252 0.76 11.02 4.66
CA GLY A 252 0.99 11.67 3.38
C GLY A 252 -0.16 12.58 2.97
N ILE A 253 -1.42 12.14 3.11
CA ILE A 253 -2.61 12.95 2.82
C ILE A 253 -2.62 14.20 3.70
N PHE A 254 -2.45 14.05 5.02
CA PHE A 254 -2.43 15.20 5.93
C PHE A 254 -1.26 16.14 5.63
N GLY A 255 -0.06 15.61 5.43
CA GLY A 255 1.10 16.45 5.14
C GLY A 255 1.02 17.15 3.77
N CYS A 256 0.50 16.48 2.72
CA CYS A 256 0.19 17.09 1.43
C CYS A 256 -0.81 18.23 1.59
N LEU A 257 -1.88 18.01 2.35
CA LEU A 257 -2.93 18.99 2.55
C LEU A 257 -2.37 20.24 3.25
N ILE A 258 -1.67 20.05 4.37
CA ILE A 258 -1.09 21.14 5.16
C ILE A 258 -0.09 21.96 4.33
N THR A 259 0.85 21.30 3.66
CA THR A 259 1.86 21.99 2.84
C THR A 259 1.25 22.69 1.63
N SER A 260 0.26 22.09 0.97
CA SER A 260 -0.43 22.69 -0.19
C SER A 260 -1.20 23.96 0.20
N PHE A 261 -1.94 23.91 1.31
CA PHE A 261 -2.64 25.08 1.85
C PHE A 261 -1.68 26.19 2.27
N ALA A 262 -0.50 25.84 2.80
CA ALA A 262 0.51 26.81 3.20
C ALA A 262 1.14 27.57 2.00
N VAL A 263 1.37 26.88 0.87
CA VAL A 263 2.01 27.50 -0.30
C VAL A 263 0.99 28.29 -1.14
N ASN A 264 -0.14 27.68 -1.53
CA ASN A 264 -1.09 28.31 -2.46
C ASN A 264 -2.55 27.87 -2.18
N TRP A 265 -3.16 28.41 -1.12
CA TRP A 265 -4.53 28.07 -0.73
C TRP A 265 -5.58 28.22 -1.85
N LYS A 266 -5.42 29.20 -2.76
CA LYS A 266 -6.35 29.42 -3.88
C LYS A 266 -6.35 28.26 -4.86
N LEU A 267 -5.17 27.75 -5.23
CA LEU A 267 -5.05 26.64 -6.17
C LEU A 267 -5.52 25.33 -5.52
N THR A 268 -5.20 25.13 -4.25
CA THR A 268 -5.57 23.93 -3.50
C THR A 268 -7.09 23.78 -3.35
N MET A 269 -7.83 24.87 -3.08
CA MET A 269 -9.29 24.83 -3.00
C MET A 269 -9.95 24.38 -4.30
N VAL A 270 -9.43 24.84 -5.45
CA VAL A 270 -9.93 24.40 -6.76
C VAL A 270 -9.72 22.90 -6.92
N MET A 271 -8.50 22.41 -6.66
CA MET A 271 -8.18 20.98 -6.77
C MET A 271 -9.01 20.12 -5.80
N LEU A 272 -9.29 20.61 -4.59
CA LEU A 272 -10.09 19.91 -3.60
C LEU A 272 -11.53 19.65 -4.10
N PHE A 273 -12.10 20.55 -4.92
CA PHE A 273 -13.41 20.36 -5.53
C PHE A 273 -13.41 19.31 -6.65
N LEU A 274 -12.28 19.08 -7.33
CA LEU A 274 -12.15 18.02 -8.34
C LEU A 274 -12.03 16.62 -7.71
N ILE A 275 -11.48 16.49 -6.50
CA ILE A 275 -11.32 15.19 -5.81
C ILE A 275 -12.64 14.40 -5.67
N PRO A 276 -13.75 14.95 -5.14
CA PRO A 276 -15.00 14.20 -5.01
C PRO A 276 -15.60 13.81 -6.37
N LEU A 277 -15.37 14.61 -7.42
CA LEU A 277 -15.80 14.28 -8.78
C LEU A 277 -15.08 13.03 -9.30
N VAL A 278 -13.75 12.94 -9.08
CA VAL A 278 -12.94 11.78 -9.46
C VAL A 278 -13.29 10.54 -8.63
N ILE A 279 -13.50 10.69 -7.33
CA ILE A 279 -13.92 9.58 -6.46
C ILE A 279 -15.31 9.10 -6.88
N GLY A 280 -16.24 10.01 -7.15
CA GLY A 280 -17.60 9.68 -7.59
C GLY A 280 -17.61 8.90 -8.89
N SER A 281 -16.87 9.33 -9.91
CA SER A 281 -16.78 8.60 -11.19
C SER A 281 -16.12 7.22 -11.02
N SER A 282 -15.07 7.12 -10.20
CA SER A 282 -14.38 5.85 -9.91
C SER A 282 -15.31 4.87 -9.22
N LEU A 283 -16.12 5.31 -8.25
CA LEU A 283 -17.07 4.46 -7.54
C LEU A 283 -18.18 3.93 -8.45
N VAL A 284 -18.70 4.77 -9.36
CA VAL A 284 -19.68 4.33 -10.35
C VAL A 284 -19.07 3.28 -11.27
N PHE A 285 -17.87 3.54 -11.78
CA PHE A 285 -17.14 2.59 -12.62
C PHE A 285 -16.90 1.25 -11.90
N SER A 286 -16.41 1.27 -10.65
CA SER A 286 -16.20 0.06 -9.85
C SER A 286 -17.50 -0.74 -9.63
N LYS A 287 -18.63 -0.07 -9.39
CA LYS A 287 -19.93 -0.75 -9.24
C LYS A 287 -20.40 -1.41 -10.53
N LEU A 288 -20.23 -0.73 -11.66
CA LEU A 288 -20.57 -1.30 -12.97
C LEU A 288 -19.72 -2.53 -13.26
N THR A 289 -18.40 -2.45 -13.10
CA THR A 289 -17.50 -3.60 -13.28
C THR A 289 -17.88 -4.76 -12.35
N ALA A 290 -18.17 -4.49 -11.07
CA ALA A 290 -18.59 -5.53 -10.14
C ALA A 290 -19.88 -6.23 -10.60
N ASN A 291 -20.89 -5.47 -11.04
CA ASN A 291 -22.15 -6.06 -11.51
C ASN A 291 -21.96 -6.92 -12.77
N GLU A 292 -21.15 -6.46 -13.72
CA GLU A 292 -20.84 -7.24 -14.94
C GLU A 292 -20.11 -8.54 -14.58
N THR A 293 -19.11 -8.50 -13.69
CA THR A 293 -18.40 -9.72 -13.27
C THR A 293 -19.33 -10.76 -12.63
N VAL A 294 -20.31 -10.32 -11.84
CA VAL A 294 -21.31 -11.23 -11.24
C VAL A 294 -22.22 -11.83 -12.32
N TYR A 295 -22.60 -11.04 -13.31
CA TYR A 295 -23.43 -11.50 -14.43
C TYR A 295 -22.69 -12.52 -15.31
N GLU A 296 -21.42 -12.24 -15.64
CA GLU A 296 -20.55 -13.15 -16.38
C GLU A 296 -20.38 -14.47 -15.62
N LEU A 297 -20.01 -14.41 -14.34
CA LEU A 297 -19.82 -15.60 -13.49
C LEU A 297 -21.08 -16.47 -13.44
N LYS A 298 -22.28 -15.86 -13.36
CA LYS A 298 -23.55 -16.60 -13.37
C LYS A 298 -23.79 -17.31 -14.71
N THR A 299 -23.44 -16.66 -15.81
CA THR A 299 -23.58 -17.24 -17.16
C THR A 299 -22.61 -18.39 -17.36
N TYR A 300 -21.35 -18.23 -16.92
CA TYR A 300 -20.34 -19.29 -16.93
C TYR A 300 -20.73 -20.46 -16.02
N ALA A 301 -21.30 -20.22 -14.83
CA ALA A 301 -21.76 -21.27 -13.94
C ALA A 301 -22.86 -22.12 -14.56
N LYS A 302 -23.83 -21.50 -15.25
CA LYS A 302 -24.90 -22.21 -15.95
C LYS A 302 -24.36 -23.08 -17.09
N ALA A 303 -23.42 -22.56 -17.89
CA ALA A 303 -22.77 -23.35 -18.94
C ALA A 303 -21.96 -24.51 -18.35
N GLY A 304 -21.23 -24.29 -17.25
CA GLY A 304 -20.49 -25.32 -16.52
C GLY A 304 -21.39 -26.42 -15.99
N GLN A 305 -22.57 -26.08 -15.48
CA GLN A 305 -23.56 -27.07 -15.03
C GLN A 305 -24.03 -27.97 -16.18
N ILE A 306 -24.36 -27.40 -17.35
CA ILE A 306 -24.80 -28.17 -18.52
C ILE A 306 -23.69 -29.14 -18.97
N VAL A 307 -22.44 -28.68 -18.98
CA VAL A 307 -21.27 -29.51 -19.31
C VAL A 307 -21.09 -30.63 -18.27
N GLN A 308 -21.24 -30.33 -16.99
CA GLN A 308 -21.14 -31.31 -15.91
C GLN A 308 -22.25 -32.37 -16.01
N GLU A 309 -23.48 -31.98 -16.33
CA GLU A 309 -24.61 -32.88 -16.57
C GLU A 309 -24.33 -33.80 -17.77
N ALA A 310 -23.81 -33.25 -18.87
CA ALA A 310 -23.44 -34.04 -20.04
C ALA A 310 -22.34 -35.07 -19.73
N PHE A 311 -21.26 -34.69 -19.05
CA PHE A 311 -20.20 -35.63 -18.64
C PHE A 311 -20.69 -36.67 -17.63
N SER A 312 -21.64 -36.34 -16.77
CA SER A 312 -22.21 -37.31 -15.81
C SER A 312 -23.15 -38.33 -16.49
N SER A 313 -23.62 -38.02 -17.70
CA SER A 313 -24.53 -38.87 -18.49
C SER A 313 -23.83 -39.78 -19.52
N LEU A 314 -22.52 -39.59 -19.73
CA LEU A 314 -21.64 -40.39 -20.59
C LEU A 314 -21.06 -41.58 -19.82
#